data_AF-U5U0Z3-F1
#
_entry.id   AF-U5U0Z3-F1
#
_cell.length_a   1.000
_cell.length_b   1.000
_cell.length_c   1.000
_cell.angle_alpha   90.00
_cell.angle_beta   90.00
_cell.angle_gamma   90.00
#
_symmetry.space_group_name_H-M   'P 1'
#
loop_
_entity.id
_entity.type
_entity.pdbx_description
1 polymer ?
#
loop_
_entity_poly.entity_id
_entity_poly.type
_entity_poly.pdbx_seq_one_letter_code
_entity_poly.pdbx_strand_id
1 'polypeptide(L)'
;GLRNEIQVVVTVMSLDPKDLYDVLAINAASMSTQLAGLPFSGPVGGARIALIDGTWVAFPTVEQLERAVFDMVVAGRIVGDGDSADVAIMMVEAEATENVVELVAGGAQAPTEAVVAEGLEAAKPFIKALCAAQQELADRAAKPAGEYPVFPDYEADVYDAVASVATEALAEALTIAGKTERNDRTDEIKVEVLERLAEPYAGREKEIGAAFRSLTKKLVRQRILTDHFRIDGRGITDIRALSAEVAVIPRAHGSALFE
;
A
#
# COMPACT_ATOMS: atom_id res chain seq x y z
N GLY A 1 -0.20 -12.61 -10.96
CA GLY A 1 -1.15 -13.74 -11.06
C GLY A 1 -0.69 -14.99 -10.33
N LEU A 2 0.04 -14.89 -9.21
CA LEU A 2 0.27 -16.06 -8.34
C LEU A 2 -1.06 -16.46 -7.69
N ARG A 3 -1.41 -17.75 -7.70
CA ARG A 3 -2.66 -18.27 -7.13
C ARG A 3 -2.45 -19.39 -6.11
N ASN A 4 -1.21 -19.86 -5.92
CA ASN A 4 -0.87 -20.77 -4.84
C ASN A 4 -1.18 -20.10 -3.50
N GLU A 5 -1.75 -20.86 -2.57
CA GLU A 5 -1.91 -20.42 -1.20
C GLU A 5 -0.53 -20.31 -0.54
N ILE A 6 -0.22 -19.13 -0.01
CA ILE A 6 1.03 -18.86 0.71
C ILE A 6 0.67 -18.53 2.15
N GLN A 7 1.25 -19.26 3.08
CA GLN A 7 1.08 -19.02 4.51
C GLN A 7 2.43 -18.65 5.12
N VAL A 8 2.43 -17.58 5.92
CA VAL A 8 3.56 -17.19 6.75
C VAL A 8 3.10 -17.22 8.20
N VAL A 9 3.81 -17.98 9.04
CA VAL A 9 3.52 -18.09 10.47
C VAL A 9 4.74 -17.61 11.23
N VAL A 10 4.58 -16.57 12.03
CA VAL A 10 5.61 -16.07 12.94
C VAL A 10 5.19 -16.38 14.36
N THR A 11 6.06 -17.03 15.13
CA THR A 11 5.83 -17.35 16.54
C THR A 11 6.87 -16.66 17.40
N VAL A 12 6.43 -15.83 18.33
CA VAL A 12 7.31 -15.17 19.31
C VAL A 12 7.67 -16.20 20.38
N MET A 13 8.89 -16.73 20.32
CA MET A 13 9.36 -17.76 21.24
C MET A 13 10.01 -17.20 22.51
N SER A 14 10.60 -16.01 22.42
CA SER A 14 11.26 -15.31 23.50
C SER A 14 11.16 -13.81 23.24
N LEU A 15 10.96 -13.04 24.30
CA LEU A 15 10.81 -11.58 24.25
C LEU A 15 11.44 -10.98 25.50
N ASP A 16 12.42 -10.11 25.33
CA ASP A 16 12.80 -9.20 26.41
C ASP A 16 11.63 -8.22 26.62
N PRO A 17 11.12 -8.05 27.85
CA PRO A 17 10.01 -7.12 28.13
C PRO A 17 10.27 -5.67 27.71
N LYS A 18 11.53 -5.28 27.46
CA LYS A 18 11.91 -3.94 26.98
C LYS A 18 11.83 -3.79 25.47
N ASP A 19 11.74 -4.88 24.72
CA ASP A 19 11.79 -4.88 23.27
C ASP A 19 10.40 -5.01 22.65
N LEU A 20 10.27 -4.52 21.42
CA LEU A 20 9.07 -4.65 20.60
C LEU A 20 9.32 -5.67 19.50
N TYR A 21 8.50 -6.72 19.45
CA TYR A 21 8.73 -7.87 18.57
C TYR A 21 8.23 -7.66 17.13
N ASP A 22 7.32 -6.72 16.91
CA ASP A 22 6.56 -6.55 15.67
C ASP A 22 7.46 -6.35 14.44
N VAL A 23 8.44 -5.45 14.52
CA VAL A 23 9.37 -5.17 13.42
C VAL A 23 10.38 -6.30 13.22
N LEU A 24 10.74 -7.03 14.27
CA LEU A 24 11.52 -8.27 14.13
C LEU A 24 10.71 -9.34 13.39
N ALA A 25 9.41 -9.45 13.68
CA ALA A 25 8.51 -10.37 13.01
C ALA A 25 8.35 -10.06 11.51
N ILE A 26 8.33 -8.78 11.11
CA ILE A 26 8.36 -8.37 9.70
C ILE A 26 9.59 -8.92 8.98
N ASN A 27 10.78 -8.73 9.57
CA ASN A 27 12.02 -9.22 8.98
C ASN A 27 12.08 -10.76 8.93
N ALA A 28 11.58 -11.44 9.96
CA ALA A 28 11.50 -12.90 9.99
C ALA A 28 10.52 -13.45 8.92
N ALA A 29 9.37 -12.80 8.74
CA ALA A 29 8.41 -13.12 7.69
C ALA A 29 9.01 -12.93 6.29
N SER A 30 9.70 -11.81 6.05
CA SER A 30 10.42 -11.57 4.80
C SER A 30 11.49 -12.63 4.55
N MET A 31 12.35 -12.88 5.54
CA MET A 31 13.46 -13.83 5.40
C MET A 31 12.98 -15.25 5.12
N SER A 32 11.97 -15.73 5.85
CA SER A 32 11.39 -17.07 5.62
C SER A 32 10.77 -17.19 4.23
N THR A 33 10.09 -16.14 3.75
CA THR A 33 9.53 -16.07 2.39
C THR A 33 10.63 -16.07 1.33
N GLN A 34 11.70 -15.31 1.55
CA GLN A 34 12.87 -15.24 0.67
C GLN A 34 13.56 -16.60 0.52
N LEU A 35 13.69 -17.38 1.61
CA LEU A 35 14.29 -18.71 1.58
C LEU A 35 13.40 -19.77 0.93
N ALA A 36 12.10 -19.51 0.78
CA ALA A 36 11.14 -20.50 0.31
C ALA A 36 11.22 -20.80 -1.20
N GLY A 37 11.97 -20.00 -1.98
CA GLY A 37 12.06 -20.15 -3.44
C GLY A 37 10.80 -19.66 -4.16
N LEU A 38 10.04 -18.75 -3.55
CA LEU A 38 8.82 -18.16 -4.10
C LEU A 38 9.13 -17.04 -5.11
N PRO A 39 8.24 -16.76 -6.09
CA PRO A 39 8.35 -15.61 -6.99
C PRO A 39 7.99 -14.32 -6.24
N PHE A 40 8.90 -13.89 -5.37
CA PHE A 40 8.75 -12.80 -4.42
C PHE A 40 9.85 -11.76 -4.62
N SER A 41 9.47 -10.48 -4.71
CA SER A 41 10.39 -9.36 -4.92
C SER A 41 10.99 -8.83 -3.61
N GLY A 42 11.53 -9.75 -2.80
CA GLY A 42 12.24 -9.44 -1.56
C GLY A 42 13.74 -9.22 -1.76
N PRO A 43 14.51 -9.11 -0.66
CA PRO A 43 14.02 -9.05 0.72
C PRO A 43 13.30 -7.73 1.06
N VAL A 44 12.44 -7.76 2.08
CA VAL A 44 11.81 -6.59 2.69
C VAL A 44 12.40 -6.38 4.08
N GLY A 45 12.92 -5.17 4.33
CA GLY A 45 13.40 -4.74 5.64
C GLY A 45 12.32 -3.93 6.34
N GLY A 46 12.02 -4.26 7.60
CA GLY A 46 11.09 -3.51 8.44
C GLY A 46 11.79 -2.95 9.68
N ALA A 47 11.66 -1.66 9.94
CA ALA A 47 12.26 -1.01 11.09
C ALA A 47 11.27 -0.10 11.79
N ARG A 48 11.31 -0.09 13.13
CA ARG A 48 10.70 0.97 13.94
C ARG A 48 11.75 2.05 14.14
N ILE A 49 11.39 3.30 13.89
CA ILE A 49 12.18 4.47 14.25
C ILE A 49 11.32 5.40 15.09
N ALA A 50 11.91 5.98 16.13
CA ALA A 50 11.23 6.95 16.98
C ALA A 50 12.06 8.22 17.11
N LEU A 51 11.37 9.36 17.12
CA LEU A 51 12.01 10.66 17.32
C LEU A 51 12.15 10.92 18.82
N ILE A 52 13.36 10.72 19.35
CA ILE A 52 13.68 10.83 20.78
C ILE A 52 14.77 11.89 20.93
N ASP A 53 14.52 12.92 21.73
CA ASP A 53 15.46 14.03 21.98
C ASP A 53 16.05 14.63 20.68
N GLY A 54 15.22 14.74 19.63
CA GLY A 54 15.63 15.27 18.33
C GLY A 54 16.43 14.30 17.44
N THR A 55 16.54 13.03 17.82
CA THR A 55 17.24 11.99 17.04
C THR A 55 16.29 10.85 16.67
N TRP A 56 16.36 10.39 15.42
CA TRP A 56 15.66 9.19 14.96
C TRP A 56 16.41 7.92 15.39
N VAL A 57 15.89 7.25 16.42
CA VAL A 57 16.47 6.02 16.99
C VAL A 57 15.77 4.81 16.38
N ALA A 58 16.54 3.90 15.77
CA ALA A 58 16.01 2.65 15.25
C ALA A 58 15.93 1.57 16.34
N PHE A 59 14.89 0.74 16.25
CA PHE A 59 14.55 -0.31 17.23
C PHE A 59 14.56 0.22 18.68
N PRO A 60 13.80 1.28 18.97
CA PRO A 60 13.73 1.81 20.32
C PRO A 60 13.11 0.78 21.27
N THR A 61 13.60 0.78 22.51
CA THR A 61 13.00 0.03 23.61
C THR A 61 11.72 0.72 24.10
N VAL A 62 10.88 -0.02 24.84
CA VAL A 62 9.68 0.52 25.50
C VAL A 62 10.00 1.75 26.35
N GLU A 63 11.09 1.70 27.12
CA GLU A 63 11.55 2.83 27.96
C GLU A 63 11.99 4.04 27.13
N GLN A 64 12.62 3.82 25.98
CA GLN A 64 13.00 4.91 25.08
C GLN A 64 11.79 5.60 24.45
N LEU A 65 10.70 4.86 24.17
CA LEU A 65 9.47 5.42 23.61
C LEU A 65 8.74 6.37 24.57
N GLU A 66 8.92 6.25 25.88
CA GLU A 66 8.34 7.20 26.84
C GLU A 66 8.78 8.66 26.60
N ARG A 67 9.93 8.84 25.94
CA ARG A 67 10.53 10.14 25.58
C ARG A 67 10.42 10.45 24.09
N ALA A 68 9.79 9.59 23.31
CA ALA A 68 9.59 9.82 21.89
C ALA A 68 8.45 10.80 21.67
N VAL A 69 8.59 11.71 20.70
CA VAL A 69 7.49 12.57 20.22
C VAL A 69 6.73 11.95 19.04
N PHE A 70 7.34 10.94 18.39
CA PHE A 70 6.78 10.25 17.24
C PHE A 70 7.35 8.83 17.17
N ASP A 71 6.48 7.84 16.92
CA ASP A 71 6.83 6.44 16.67
C ASP A 71 6.39 6.06 15.25
N MET A 72 7.29 5.49 14.46
CA MET A 72 7.05 5.17 13.06
C MET A 72 7.68 3.84 12.67
N VAL A 73 6.85 2.92 12.19
CA VAL A 73 7.27 1.68 11.54
C VAL A 73 7.32 1.91 10.02
N VAL A 74 8.47 1.60 9.42
CA VAL A 74 8.70 1.72 7.98
C VAL A 74 9.18 0.39 7.43
N ALA A 75 8.61 -0.04 6.31
CA ALA A 75 9.09 -1.20 5.58
C ALA A 75 9.34 -0.86 4.11
N GLY A 76 10.40 -1.45 3.55
CA GLY A 76 10.81 -1.21 2.17
C GLY A 76 11.78 -2.26 1.64
N ARG A 77 12.19 -2.08 0.39
CA ARG A 77 13.15 -2.95 -0.29
C ARG A 77 14.21 -2.14 -1.02
N ILE A 78 15.34 -2.76 -1.31
CA ILE A 78 16.38 -2.15 -2.15
C ILE A 78 15.93 -2.19 -3.61
N VAL A 79 16.14 -1.10 -4.34
CA VAL A 79 15.92 -0.97 -5.78
C VAL A 79 17.17 -0.38 -6.44
N GLY A 80 17.39 -0.70 -7.71
CA GLY A 80 18.63 -0.35 -8.41
C GLY A 80 19.80 -1.27 -8.04
N ASP A 81 20.97 -0.99 -8.61
CA ASP A 81 22.20 -1.75 -8.42
C ASP A 81 23.42 -0.83 -8.24
N GLY A 82 24.47 -1.34 -7.59
CA GLY A 82 25.70 -0.60 -7.33
C GLY A 82 25.47 0.76 -6.68
N ASP A 83 26.01 1.82 -7.30
CA ASP A 83 25.89 3.21 -6.83
C ASP A 83 24.47 3.79 -6.97
N SER A 84 23.58 3.13 -7.75
CA SER A 84 22.17 3.52 -7.90
C SER A 84 21.23 2.87 -6.87
N ALA A 85 21.77 2.03 -5.98
CA ALA A 85 21.00 1.27 -5.01
C ALA A 85 20.40 2.16 -3.91
N ASP A 86 19.08 2.36 -3.96
CA ASP A 86 18.29 3.11 -2.99
C ASP A 86 17.23 2.22 -2.31
N VAL A 87 16.58 2.73 -1.27
CA VAL A 87 15.47 2.07 -0.59
C VAL A 87 14.14 2.64 -1.07
N ALA A 88 13.34 1.79 -1.70
CA ALA A 88 11.94 2.06 -1.99
C ALA A 88 11.09 1.72 -0.76
N ILE A 89 10.55 2.74 -0.11
CA ILE A 89 9.57 2.59 0.98
C ILE A 89 8.26 2.05 0.41
N MET A 90 7.70 1.04 1.06
CA MET A 90 6.51 0.31 0.60
C MET A 90 5.34 0.38 1.59
N MET A 91 5.63 0.56 2.89
CA MET A 91 4.63 0.65 3.96
C MET A 91 5.15 1.59 5.06
N VAL A 92 4.24 2.39 5.60
CA VAL A 92 4.47 3.27 6.76
C VAL A 92 3.25 3.16 7.67
N GLU A 93 3.49 2.89 8.95
CA GLU A 93 2.51 2.97 10.04
C GLU A 93 3.13 3.84 11.14
N ALA A 94 2.48 4.95 11.50
CA ALA A 94 3.10 5.94 12.36
C ALA A 94 2.09 6.69 13.22
N GLU A 95 2.54 7.13 14.39
CA GLU A 95 1.73 7.84 15.36
C GLU A 95 2.56 8.82 16.19
N ALA A 96 1.89 9.84 16.73
CA ALA A 96 2.45 10.60 17.84
C ALA A 96 2.24 9.82 19.14
N THR A 97 3.13 9.99 20.12
CA THR A 97 3.05 9.26 21.39
C THR A 97 2.13 9.92 22.41
N GLU A 98 1.76 9.20 23.47
CA GLU A 98 0.92 9.73 24.56
C GLU A 98 1.50 11.01 25.21
N ASN A 99 2.83 11.10 25.35
CA ASN A 99 3.51 12.20 26.01
C ASN A 99 3.87 13.37 25.06
N VAL A 100 3.52 13.27 23.77
CA VAL A 100 3.95 14.24 22.74
C VAL A 100 3.65 15.69 23.10
N VAL A 101 2.46 15.96 23.66
CA VAL A 101 2.02 17.32 24.00
C VAL A 101 2.90 17.91 25.11
N GLU A 102 3.22 17.13 26.13
CA GLU A 102 4.05 17.56 27.26
C GLU A 102 5.51 17.74 26.81
N LEU A 103 6.03 16.81 26.01
CA LEU A 103 7.39 16.89 25.48
C LEU A 103 7.59 18.13 24.62
N VAL A 104 6.65 18.42 23.70
CA VAL A 104 6.71 19.61 22.85
C VAL A 104 6.58 20.88 23.67
N ALA A 105 5.68 20.92 24.66
CA ALA A 105 5.58 22.04 25.60
C ALA A 105 6.88 22.24 26.43
N GLY A 106 7.58 21.14 26.71
CA GLY A 106 8.90 21.12 27.34
C GLY A 106 10.06 21.50 26.43
N GLY A 107 9.80 21.80 25.15
CA GLY A 107 10.81 22.26 24.18
C GLY A 107 11.27 21.21 23.16
N ALA A 108 10.68 20.01 23.15
CA ALA A 108 10.94 19.03 22.10
C ALA A 108 10.38 19.50 20.74
N GLN A 109 11.00 19.01 19.66
CA GLN A 109 10.55 19.30 18.30
C GLN A 109 9.20 18.63 18.03
N ALA A 110 8.23 19.39 17.53
CA ALA A 110 6.93 18.85 17.14
C ALA A 110 7.03 18.01 15.86
N PRO A 111 6.29 16.88 15.74
CA PRO A 111 6.34 16.01 14.57
C PRO A 111 5.48 16.55 13.42
N THR A 112 5.92 17.62 12.77
CA THR A 112 5.29 18.16 11.56
C THR A 112 5.60 17.30 10.33
N GLU A 113 4.93 17.55 9.20
CA GLU A 113 5.14 16.80 7.96
C GLU A 113 6.61 16.80 7.50
N ALA A 114 7.33 17.92 7.69
CA ALA A 114 8.75 18.01 7.38
C ALA A 114 9.59 17.05 8.24
N VAL A 115 9.29 16.99 9.54
CA VAL A 115 9.97 16.11 10.50
C VAL A 115 9.67 14.64 10.21
N VAL A 116 8.41 14.31 9.91
CA VAL A 116 8.03 12.95 9.51
C VAL A 116 8.75 12.54 8.22
N ALA A 117 8.88 13.43 7.24
CA ALA A 117 9.64 13.17 6.02
C ALA A 117 11.13 12.92 6.29
N GLU A 118 11.75 13.67 7.20
CA GLU A 118 13.11 13.40 7.67
C GLU A 118 13.23 12.01 8.31
N GLY A 119 12.22 11.58 9.09
CA GLY A 119 12.14 10.24 9.64
C GLY A 119 12.13 9.16 8.56
N LEU A 120 11.34 9.34 7.49
CA LEU A 120 11.30 8.38 6.38
C LEU A 120 12.68 8.20 5.73
N GLU A 121 13.43 9.28 5.55
CA GLU A 121 14.81 9.21 5.05
C GLU A 121 15.76 8.57 6.07
N ALA A 122 15.61 8.88 7.36
CA ALA A 122 16.39 8.28 8.44
C ALA A 122 16.16 6.77 8.58
N ALA A 123 15.00 6.24 8.17
CA ALA A 123 14.72 4.80 8.16
C ALA A 123 15.50 4.02 7.09
N LYS A 124 15.81 4.66 5.95
CA LYS A 124 16.38 3.97 4.78
C LYS A 124 17.69 3.23 5.06
N PRO A 125 18.69 3.79 5.77
CA PRO A 125 19.93 3.08 6.07
C PRO A 125 19.69 1.78 6.85
N PHE A 126 18.76 1.78 7.80
CA PHE A 126 18.42 0.59 8.59
C PHE A 126 17.73 -0.47 7.73
N ILE A 127 16.76 -0.06 6.90
CA ILE A 127 16.09 -0.96 5.95
C ILE A 127 17.11 -1.56 4.97
N LYS A 128 18.05 -0.75 4.46
CA LYS A 128 19.12 -1.23 3.57
C LYS A 128 19.98 -2.29 4.26
N ALA A 129 20.38 -2.05 5.51
CA ALA A 129 21.15 -3.00 6.29
C ALA A 129 20.39 -4.32 6.54
N LEU A 130 19.10 -4.24 6.88
CA LEU A 130 18.23 -5.41 7.08
C LEU A 130 18.07 -6.23 5.79
N CYS A 131 17.81 -5.56 4.67
CA CYS A 131 17.72 -6.22 3.37
C CYS A 131 19.04 -6.88 2.96
N ALA A 132 20.18 -6.20 3.17
CA ALA A 132 21.49 -6.75 2.86
C ALA A 132 21.82 -7.99 3.70
N ALA A 133 21.52 -7.96 5.01
CA ALA A 133 21.70 -9.12 5.88
C ALA A 133 20.81 -10.31 5.46
N GLN A 134 19.57 -10.04 5.07
CA GLN A 134 18.68 -11.08 4.54
C GLN A 134 19.20 -11.66 3.21
N GLN A 135 19.70 -10.80 2.32
CA GLN A 135 20.27 -11.23 1.05
C GLN A 135 21.51 -12.11 1.25
N GLU A 136 22.42 -11.73 2.16
CA GLU A 136 23.60 -12.55 2.49
C GLU A 136 23.21 -13.95 2.97
N LEU A 137 22.14 -14.07 3.76
CA LEU A 137 21.62 -15.37 4.18
C LEU A 137 20.98 -16.13 3.02
N ALA A 138 20.21 -15.45 2.17
CA ALA A 138 19.59 -16.06 0.99
C ALA A 138 20.64 -16.62 0.01
N ASP A 139 21.74 -15.91 -0.23
CA ASP A 139 22.82 -16.35 -1.12
C ASP A 139 23.47 -17.66 -0.65
N ARG A 140 23.40 -17.96 0.66
CA ARG A 140 23.96 -19.18 1.25
C ARG A 140 22.96 -20.31 1.41
N ALA A 141 21.69 -19.99 1.60
CA ALA A 141 20.70 -20.95 2.12
C ALA A 141 19.33 -20.93 1.42
N ALA A 142 19.08 -20.00 0.50
CA ALA A 142 17.80 -19.97 -0.21
C ALA A 142 17.61 -21.24 -1.03
N LYS A 143 16.38 -21.78 -0.98
CA LYS A 143 15.99 -22.85 -1.88
C LYS A 143 16.02 -22.33 -3.32
N PRO A 144 16.28 -23.19 -4.31
CA PRO A 144 16.13 -22.80 -5.70
C PRO A 144 14.71 -22.30 -5.94
N ALA A 145 14.57 -21.32 -6.84
CA ALA A 145 13.26 -20.82 -7.24
C ALA A 145 12.41 -21.98 -7.77
N GLY A 146 11.22 -22.14 -7.20
CA GLY A 146 10.26 -23.12 -7.66
C GLY A 146 9.57 -22.68 -8.96
N GLU A 147 9.02 -23.65 -9.68
CA GLU A 147 8.14 -23.37 -10.81
C GLU A 147 6.73 -23.11 -10.30
N TYR A 148 6.29 -21.84 -10.36
CA TYR A 148 4.95 -21.44 -9.96
C TYR A 148 4.16 -20.98 -11.19
N PRO A 149 3.00 -21.59 -11.48
CA PRO A 149 2.16 -21.14 -12.57
C PRO A 149 1.64 -19.72 -12.27
N VAL A 150 1.73 -18.85 -13.27
CA VAL A 150 1.16 -17.50 -13.23
C VAL A 150 -0.08 -17.48 -14.10
N PHE A 151 -1.15 -16.94 -13.54
CA PHE A 151 -2.43 -16.77 -14.22
C PHE A 151 -2.64 -15.29 -14.47
N PRO A 152 -2.38 -14.78 -15.70
CA PRO A 152 -2.77 -13.42 -16.06
C PRO A 152 -4.30 -13.32 -16.01
N ASP A 153 -4.82 -12.12 -15.69
CA ASP A 153 -6.27 -11.93 -15.61
C ASP A 153 -6.92 -11.85 -17.01
N TYR A 154 -6.13 -11.58 -18.04
CA TYR A 154 -6.49 -11.55 -19.46
C TYR A 154 -5.23 -11.59 -20.33
N GLU A 155 -5.35 -12.08 -21.56
CA GLU A 155 -4.29 -11.97 -22.56
C GLU A 155 -4.38 -10.65 -23.36
N ALA A 156 -3.30 -10.29 -24.05
CA ALA A 156 -3.18 -9.02 -24.76
C ALA A 156 -4.24 -8.85 -25.87
N ASP A 157 -4.58 -9.92 -26.58
CA ASP A 157 -5.58 -9.93 -27.65
C ASP A 157 -6.97 -9.50 -27.14
N VAL A 158 -7.38 -10.01 -25.97
CA VAL A 158 -8.65 -9.62 -25.32
C VAL A 158 -8.59 -8.18 -24.87
N TYR A 159 -7.47 -7.73 -24.30
CA TYR A 159 -7.33 -6.32 -23.91
C TYR A 159 -7.47 -5.38 -25.10
N ASP A 160 -6.78 -5.67 -26.20
CA ASP A 160 -6.81 -4.84 -27.41
C ASP A 160 -8.21 -4.83 -28.04
N ALA A 161 -8.90 -5.96 -28.06
CA ALA A 161 -10.29 -6.04 -28.51
C ALA A 161 -11.24 -5.21 -27.63
N VAL A 162 -11.14 -5.34 -26.30
CA VAL A 162 -11.92 -4.53 -25.36
C VAL A 162 -11.61 -3.04 -25.53
N ALA A 163 -10.33 -2.68 -25.62
CA ALA A 163 -9.91 -1.29 -25.83
C ALA A 163 -10.47 -0.72 -27.14
N SER A 164 -10.42 -1.48 -28.23
CA SER A 164 -10.96 -1.05 -29.52
C SER A 164 -12.47 -0.78 -29.49
N VAL A 165 -13.23 -1.53 -28.68
CA VAL A 165 -14.70 -1.41 -28.62
C VAL A 165 -15.14 -0.36 -27.58
N ALA A 166 -14.46 -0.30 -26.44
CA ALA A 166 -14.97 0.40 -25.26
C ALA A 166 -14.33 1.77 -25.01
N THR A 167 -13.14 2.06 -25.54
CA THR A 167 -12.33 3.22 -25.09
C THR A 167 -13.08 4.54 -25.18
N GLU A 168 -13.71 4.83 -26.31
CA GLU A 168 -14.42 6.10 -26.54
C GLU A 168 -15.63 6.25 -25.62
N ALA A 169 -16.57 5.29 -25.68
CA ALA A 169 -17.78 5.30 -24.87
C ALA A 169 -17.46 5.31 -23.36
N LEU A 170 -16.45 4.55 -22.93
CA LEU A 170 -16.03 4.49 -21.53
C LEU A 170 -15.37 5.80 -21.10
N ALA A 171 -14.54 6.42 -21.94
CA ALA A 171 -13.95 7.72 -21.62
C ALA A 171 -15.03 8.80 -21.42
N GLU A 172 -16.06 8.82 -22.26
CA GLU A 172 -17.21 9.72 -22.13
C GLU A 172 -18.01 9.42 -20.85
N ALA A 173 -18.36 8.16 -20.60
CA ALA A 173 -19.10 7.76 -19.40
C ALA A 173 -18.36 8.13 -18.10
N LEU A 174 -17.03 8.00 -18.10
CA LEU A 174 -16.19 8.38 -16.96
C LEU A 174 -16.19 9.89 -16.68
N THR A 175 -16.75 10.72 -17.55
CA THR A 175 -16.97 12.17 -17.32
C THR A 175 -18.19 12.48 -16.44
N ILE A 176 -19.11 11.53 -16.31
CA ILE A 176 -20.34 11.67 -15.51
C ILE A 176 -19.98 11.72 -14.02
N ALA A 177 -20.29 12.84 -13.37
CA ALA A 177 -19.97 13.05 -11.96
C ALA A 177 -20.87 12.21 -11.03
N GLY A 178 -22.16 12.12 -11.37
CA GLY A 178 -23.18 11.40 -10.61
C GLY A 178 -22.84 9.91 -10.50
N LYS A 179 -22.74 9.39 -9.26
CA LYS A 179 -22.35 7.99 -9.02
C LYS A 179 -23.30 6.99 -9.68
N THR A 180 -24.60 7.17 -9.50
CA THR A 180 -25.62 6.26 -10.04
C THR A 180 -25.62 6.29 -11.56
N GLU A 181 -25.76 7.47 -12.15
CA GLU A 181 -25.77 7.67 -13.61
C GLU A 181 -24.49 7.14 -14.28
N ARG A 182 -23.32 7.41 -13.69
CA ARG A 182 -22.05 6.88 -14.18
C ARG A 182 -22.03 5.36 -14.12
N ASN A 183 -22.44 4.77 -12.99
CA ASN A 183 -22.43 3.32 -12.82
C ASN A 183 -23.36 2.65 -13.85
N ASP A 184 -24.58 3.15 -13.98
CA ASP A 184 -25.56 2.66 -14.94
C ASP A 184 -24.98 2.69 -16.37
N ARG A 185 -24.41 3.83 -16.78
CA ARG A 185 -23.79 3.96 -18.11
C ARG A 185 -22.59 3.02 -18.28
N THR A 186 -21.73 2.88 -17.27
CA THR A 186 -20.58 1.96 -17.37
C THR A 186 -21.00 0.49 -17.40
N ASP A 187 -22.10 0.13 -16.74
CA ASP A 187 -22.65 -1.23 -16.77
C ASP A 187 -23.30 -1.53 -18.12
N GLU A 188 -24.03 -0.59 -18.72
CA GLU A 188 -24.51 -0.69 -20.10
C GLU A 188 -23.36 -0.95 -21.08
N ILE A 189 -22.31 -0.11 -21.04
CA ILE A 189 -21.13 -0.28 -21.92
C ILE A 189 -20.49 -1.66 -21.70
N LYS A 190 -20.40 -2.11 -20.44
CA LYS A 190 -19.82 -3.41 -20.13
C LYS A 190 -20.65 -4.55 -20.72
N VAL A 191 -21.99 -4.47 -20.66
CA VAL A 191 -22.88 -5.45 -21.29
C VAL A 191 -22.69 -5.44 -22.81
N GLU A 192 -22.66 -4.27 -23.44
CA GLU A 192 -22.43 -4.15 -24.89
C GLU A 192 -21.09 -4.76 -25.31
N VAL A 193 -20.02 -4.54 -24.53
CA VAL A 193 -18.69 -5.11 -24.79
C VAL A 193 -18.73 -6.63 -24.65
N LEU A 194 -19.38 -7.16 -23.62
CA LEU A 194 -19.52 -8.60 -23.42
C LEU A 194 -20.28 -9.25 -24.57
N GLU A 195 -21.39 -8.65 -25.02
CA GLU A 195 -22.19 -9.16 -26.14
C GLU A 195 -21.41 -9.14 -27.46
N ARG A 196 -20.72 -8.04 -27.77
CA ARG A 196 -19.93 -7.93 -29.01
C ARG A 196 -18.74 -8.88 -29.07
N LEU A 197 -18.15 -9.19 -27.92
CA LEU A 197 -16.97 -10.04 -27.82
C LEU A 197 -17.29 -11.50 -27.43
N ALA A 198 -18.55 -11.84 -27.19
CA ALA A 198 -18.96 -13.17 -26.75
C ALA A 198 -18.60 -14.28 -27.76
N GLU A 199 -18.87 -14.06 -29.05
CA GLU A 199 -18.60 -15.08 -30.08
C GLU A 199 -17.10 -15.20 -30.40
N PRO A 200 -16.34 -14.11 -30.66
CA PRO A 200 -14.92 -14.21 -30.97
C PRO A 200 -14.05 -14.71 -29.81
N TYR A 201 -14.53 -14.56 -28.57
CA TYR A 201 -13.81 -14.93 -27.34
C TYR A 201 -14.63 -15.86 -26.45
N ALA A 202 -15.41 -16.77 -27.03
CA ALA A 202 -16.25 -17.72 -26.30
C ALA A 202 -15.44 -18.49 -25.23
N GLY A 203 -15.93 -18.51 -23.99
CA GLY A 203 -15.26 -19.12 -22.84
C GLY A 203 -14.21 -18.25 -22.14
N ARG A 204 -13.97 -17.02 -22.63
CA ARG A 204 -13.03 -16.03 -22.07
C ARG A 204 -13.73 -14.80 -21.51
N GLU A 205 -14.99 -14.92 -21.10
CA GLU A 205 -15.82 -13.81 -20.60
C GLU A 205 -15.22 -13.16 -19.34
N LYS A 206 -14.53 -13.96 -18.51
CA LYS A 206 -13.80 -13.46 -17.35
C LYS A 206 -12.64 -12.54 -17.74
N GLU A 207 -11.94 -12.87 -18.83
CA GLU A 207 -10.85 -12.04 -19.35
C GLU A 207 -11.39 -10.71 -19.87
N ILE A 208 -12.51 -10.73 -20.61
CA ILE A 208 -13.18 -9.51 -21.10
C ILE A 208 -13.52 -8.60 -19.92
N GLY A 209 -14.13 -9.15 -18.86
CA GLY A 209 -14.46 -8.38 -17.66
C GLY A 209 -13.24 -7.81 -16.93
N ALA A 210 -12.12 -8.54 -16.88
CA ALA A 210 -10.88 -8.09 -16.26
C ALA A 210 -10.15 -7.03 -17.09
N ALA A 211 -10.12 -7.21 -18.42
CA ALA A 211 -9.58 -6.25 -19.38
C ALA A 211 -10.37 -4.93 -19.34
N PHE A 212 -11.71 -5.01 -19.28
CA PHE A 212 -12.58 -3.84 -19.15
C PHE A 212 -12.24 -3.03 -17.91
N ARG A 213 -12.13 -3.67 -16.73
CA ARG A 213 -11.72 -2.99 -15.48
C ARG A 213 -10.33 -2.34 -15.59
N SER A 214 -9.40 -3.01 -16.27
CA SER A 214 -8.04 -2.50 -16.45
C SER A 214 -7.99 -1.30 -17.38
N LEU A 215 -8.81 -1.30 -18.44
CA LEU A 215 -9.05 -0.14 -19.29
C LEU A 215 -9.68 1.01 -18.50
N THR A 216 -10.73 0.75 -17.71
CA THR A 216 -11.33 1.76 -16.83
C THR A 216 -10.28 2.40 -15.92
N LYS A 217 -9.45 1.58 -15.26
CA LYS A 217 -8.35 2.05 -14.41
C LYS A 217 -7.36 2.93 -15.17
N LYS A 218 -7.00 2.54 -16.40
CA LYS A 218 -6.10 3.32 -17.28
C LYS A 218 -6.70 4.69 -17.60
N LEU A 219 -7.96 4.73 -18.04
CA LEU A 219 -8.64 5.97 -18.43
C LEU A 219 -8.85 6.92 -17.24
N VAL A 220 -9.26 6.40 -16.08
CA VAL A 220 -9.38 7.21 -14.84
C VAL A 220 -8.04 7.81 -14.45
N ARG A 221 -6.95 7.03 -14.47
CA ARG A 221 -5.61 7.53 -14.12
C ARG A 221 -5.13 8.58 -15.11
N GLN A 222 -5.32 8.35 -16.41
CA GLN A 222 -4.97 9.31 -17.46
C GLN A 222 -5.69 10.63 -17.21
N ARG A 223 -7.01 10.59 -16.96
CA ARG A 223 -7.82 11.78 -16.72
C ARG A 223 -7.40 12.58 -15.48
N ILE A 224 -7.03 11.89 -14.40
CA ILE A 224 -6.50 12.56 -13.21
C ILE A 224 -5.20 13.32 -13.54
N LEU A 225 -4.35 12.75 -14.40
CA LEU A 225 -3.06 13.35 -14.77
C LEU A 225 -3.18 14.47 -15.81
N THR A 226 -4.11 14.34 -16.77
CA THR A 226 -4.27 15.32 -17.87
C THR A 226 -5.27 16.41 -17.50
N ASP A 227 -6.45 16.01 -17.03
CA ASP A 227 -7.59 16.91 -16.87
C ASP A 227 -7.71 17.41 -15.42
N HIS A 228 -6.94 16.83 -14.50
CA HIS A 228 -6.93 17.17 -13.06
C HIS A 228 -8.30 16.97 -12.37
N PHE A 229 -9.12 16.09 -12.97
CA PHE A 229 -10.43 15.70 -12.44
C PHE A 229 -10.45 14.24 -12.03
N ARG A 230 -11.10 13.98 -10.90
CA ARG A 230 -11.37 12.64 -10.38
C ARG A 230 -12.67 12.11 -10.96
N ILE A 231 -12.86 10.79 -10.82
CA ILE A 231 -14.03 10.09 -11.36
C ILE A 231 -15.37 10.63 -10.84
N ASP A 232 -15.40 11.19 -9.64
CA ASP A 232 -16.59 11.78 -9.00
C ASP A 232 -16.74 13.29 -9.24
N GLY A 233 -15.98 13.85 -10.20
CA GLY A 233 -16.06 15.26 -10.61
C GLY A 233 -15.28 16.23 -9.72
N ARG A 234 -14.65 15.76 -8.65
CA ARG A 234 -13.81 16.57 -7.76
C ARG A 234 -12.44 16.88 -8.36
N GLY A 235 -11.89 18.02 -7.98
CA GLY A 235 -10.47 18.35 -8.17
C GLY A 235 -9.55 17.49 -7.29
N ILE A 236 -8.26 17.56 -7.56
CA ILE A 236 -7.22 16.77 -6.86
C ILE A 236 -7.07 17.13 -5.37
N THR A 237 -7.51 18.32 -4.96
CA THR A 237 -7.47 18.80 -3.57
C THR A 237 -8.84 18.81 -2.88
N ASP A 238 -9.92 18.52 -3.60
CA ASP A 238 -11.26 18.68 -3.05
C ASP A 238 -11.62 17.57 -2.06
N ILE A 239 -12.06 17.99 -0.88
CA ILE A 239 -12.65 17.13 0.14
C ILE A 239 -14.12 16.84 -0.22
N ARG A 240 -14.65 15.69 0.18
CA ARG A 240 -16.10 15.41 0.05
C ARG A 240 -16.89 16.38 0.94
N ALA A 241 -18.20 16.46 0.72
CA ALA A 241 -19.08 17.10 1.69
C ALA A 241 -18.84 16.45 3.06
N LEU A 242 -18.63 17.28 4.08
CA LEU A 242 -18.42 16.86 5.46
C LEU A 242 -19.68 17.17 6.27
N SER A 243 -20.09 16.22 7.11
CA SER A 243 -21.13 16.41 8.12
C SER A 243 -20.61 15.96 9.47
N ALA A 244 -20.92 16.72 10.52
CA ALA A 244 -20.54 16.39 11.88
C ALA A 244 -21.71 16.68 12.83
N GLU A 245 -22.16 15.66 13.55
CA GLU A 245 -23.22 15.76 14.55
C GLU A 245 -22.78 15.06 15.85
N VAL A 246 -23.21 15.60 17.00
CA VAL A 246 -22.99 15.00 18.32
C VAL A 246 -24.33 14.66 18.98
N ALA A 247 -24.30 13.78 19.97
CA ALA A 247 -25.46 13.33 20.72
C ALA A 247 -26.52 12.58 19.88
N VAL A 248 -26.09 11.87 18.83
CA VAL A 248 -26.97 11.12 17.91
C VAL A 248 -27.61 9.86 18.54
N ILE A 249 -26.99 9.27 19.57
CA ILE A 249 -27.52 8.08 20.27
C ILE A 249 -28.05 8.48 21.66
N PRO A 250 -29.35 8.26 21.94
CA PRO A 250 -29.92 8.46 23.27
C PRO A 250 -29.24 7.60 24.35
N ARG A 251 -29.10 8.14 25.57
CA ARG A 251 -28.53 7.50 26.79
C ARG A 251 -27.02 7.20 26.79
N ALA A 252 -26.33 7.25 25.66
CA ALA A 252 -24.88 7.11 25.64
C ALA A 252 -24.21 8.26 26.42
N HIS A 253 -23.07 7.99 27.08
CA HIS A 253 -22.29 9.06 27.73
C HIS A 253 -21.80 10.12 26.73
N GLY A 254 -21.51 9.71 25.50
CA GLY A 254 -21.21 10.57 24.36
C GLY A 254 -21.42 9.79 23.06
N SER A 255 -21.87 10.47 22.01
CA SER A 255 -22.00 9.91 20.66
C SER A 255 -21.74 10.99 19.62
N ALA A 256 -21.23 10.58 18.47
CA ALA A 256 -21.02 11.44 17.32
C ALA A 256 -21.26 10.67 16.02
N LEU A 257 -21.67 11.39 14.98
CA LEU A 257 -21.75 10.93 13.60
C LEU A 257 -20.91 11.86 12.74
N PHE A 258 -19.98 11.29 11.98
CA PHE A 258 -19.14 12.01 11.02
C PHE A 258 -19.29 11.35 9.65
N GLU A 259 -19.68 12.13 8.63
CA GLU A 259 -19.85 11.70 7.24
C GLU A 259 -18.93 12.47 6.29
#